data_AF-A0A0J6WGA1-F1
#
_entry.id   AF-A0A0J6WGA1-F1
#
_cell.length_a   1.000
_cell.length_b   1.000
_cell.length_c   1.000
_cell.angle_alpha   90.00
_cell.angle_beta   90.00
_cell.angle_gamma   90.00
#
_symmetry.space_group_name_H-M   'P 1'
#
loop_
_entity.id
_entity.type
_entity.pdbx_description
1 polymer ?
#
loop_
_entity_poly.entity_id
_entity_poly.type
_entity_poly.pdbx_seq_one_letter_code
_entity_poly.pdbx_strand_id
1 'polypeptide(L)'
;MTGGSGSFDKFGWLKALHSDTTLPDKHFRLAVVIGVTYTRADGSGWFVELDALAAALPGGLSRRRLVEALRGLEERGYLVESDRSGGGRGVTAKRWFNLRKPPTPASGVSVNRDLWTTTETPDASGTGFGETPDASVRNPRRQRPKPLTPASHKVAFDQHERPPTGTSTGTSSGGAPSTSDAEPAPFCPRHPAGTQENCPRCGDHRRAHDAWEARRRSRSCDAKQARRDAIEQCPDCDEFGQVDCGNAVANCRHPNLAREESA
;
A
#
# COMPACT_ATOMS: atom_id res chain seq x y z
N MET A 1 -33.56 -2.01 -0.82
CA MET A 1 -33.42 -3.28 -0.09
C MET A 1 -31.94 -3.52 0.16
N THR A 2 -31.43 -3.10 1.32
CA THR A 2 -30.05 -3.35 1.73
C THR A 2 -29.94 -4.79 2.18
N GLY A 3 -29.47 -5.68 1.30
CA GLY A 3 -29.19 -7.07 1.66
C GLY A 3 -28.23 -7.09 2.84
N GLY A 4 -28.66 -7.67 3.95
CA GLY A 4 -27.82 -7.79 5.14
C GLY A 4 -26.51 -8.46 4.75
N SER A 5 -25.39 -7.77 4.97
CA SER A 5 -24.06 -8.30 4.69
C SER A 5 -23.84 -9.50 5.61
N GLY A 6 -24.06 -10.70 5.08
CA GLY A 6 -23.80 -11.94 5.80
C GLY A 6 -22.35 -11.96 6.26
N SER A 7 -22.14 -12.24 7.55
CA SER A 7 -20.82 -12.45 8.12
C SER A 7 -20.07 -13.50 7.33
N PHE A 8 -18.82 -13.22 6.96
CA PHE A 8 -18.00 -14.15 6.21
C PHE A 8 -17.57 -15.34 7.07
N ASP A 9 -17.85 -16.56 6.61
CA ASP A 9 -17.45 -17.81 7.26
C ASP A 9 -15.93 -18.07 7.11
N LYS A 10 -15.15 -17.36 7.93
CA LYS A 10 -13.68 -17.45 7.97
C LYS A 10 -13.18 -18.87 8.25
N PHE A 11 -13.85 -19.60 9.14
CA PHE A 11 -13.49 -20.98 9.46
C PHE A 11 -13.75 -21.92 8.29
N GLY A 12 -14.89 -21.80 7.62
CA GLY A 12 -15.17 -22.59 6.43
C GLY A 12 -14.27 -22.23 5.25
N TRP A 13 -13.80 -20.99 5.15
CA TRP A 13 -12.78 -20.59 4.17
C TRP A 13 -11.44 -21.27 4.44
N LEU A 14 -10.96 -21.27 5.69
CA LEU A 14 -9.72 -21.97 6.07
C LEU A 14 -9.84 -23.49 5.88
N LYS A 15 -11.01 -24.08 6.16
CA LYS A 15 -11.27 -25.50 5.87
C LYS A 15 -11.22 -25.79 4.37
N ALA A 16 -11.83 -24.95 3.55
CA ALA A 16 -11.77 -25.10 2.10
C ALA A 16 -10.31 -25.04 1.58
N LEU A 17 -9.53 -24.09 2.12
CA LEU A 17 -8.10 -23.96 1.81
C LEU A 17 -7.31 -25.22 2.17
N HIS A 18 -7.57 -25.81 3.33
CA HIS A 18 -6.89 -27.02 3.80
C HIS A 18 -7.29 -28.27 3.00
N SER A 19 -8.50 -28.30 2.45
CA SER A 19 -8.97 -29.41 1.60
C SER A 19 -8.42 -29.34 0.17
N ASP A 20 -7.89 -28.20 -0.27
CA ASP A 20 -7.34 -28.02 -1.62
C ASP A 20 -5.89 -28.51 -1.69
N THR A 21 -5.72 -29.80 -1.99
CA THR A 21 -4.41 -30.45 -2.14
C THR A 21 -3.65 -29.98 -3.38
N THR A 22 -4.30 -29.29 -4.31
CA THR A 22 -3.66 -28.80 -5.52
C THR A 22 -2.99 -27.44 -5.31
N LEU A 23 -3.21 -26.80 -4.14
CA LEU A 23 -2.66 -25.50 -3.81
C LEU A 23 -1.18 -25.62 -3.43
N PRO A 24 -0.25 -24.89 -4.08
CA PRO A 24 1.16 -24.93 -3.70
C PRO A 24 1.35 -24.47 -2.25
N ASP A 25 2.24 -25.10 -1.49
CA ASP A 25 2.50 -24.79 -0.07
C ASP A 25 2.72 -23.29 0.20
N LYS A 26 3.40 -22.59 -0.70
CA LYS A 26 3.60 -21.13 -0.61
C LYS A 26 2.30 -20.33 -0.70
N HIS A 27 1.36 -20.77 -1.54
CA HIS A 27 0.05 -20.11 -1.67
C HIS A 27 -0.82 -20.42 -0.46
N PHE A 28 -0.75 -21.67 0.05
CA PHE A 28 -1.42 -22.06 1.28
C PHE A 28 -0.96 -21.22 2.47
N ARG A 29 0.36 -21.13 2.71
CA ARG A 29 0.93 -20.31 3.79
C ARG A 29 0.54 -18.84 3.67
N LEU A 30 0.61 -18.30 2.46
CA LEU A 30 0.13 -16.95 2.17
C LEU A 30 -1.33 -16.81 2.60
N ALA A 31 -2.22 -17.65 2.10
CA ALA A 31 -3.63 -17.61 2.43
C ALA A 31 -3.92 -17.78 3.93
N VAL A 32 -3.16 -18.60 4.66
CA VAL A 32 -3.26 -18.69 6.12
C VAL A 32 -2.90 -17.35 6.78
N VAL A 33 -1.79 -16.72 6.38
CA VAL A 33 -1.42 -15.39 6.88
C VAL A 33 -2.50 -14.36 6.56
N ILE A 34 -3.03 -14.37 5.33
CA ILE A 34 -4.17 -13.53 4.95
C ILE A 34 -5.33 -13.77 5.91
N GLY A 35 -5.75 -15.02 6.08
CA GLY A 35 -6.84 -15.40 6.96
C GLY A 35 -6.62 -14.89 8.38
N VAL A 36 -5.46 -15.15 8.98
CA VAL A 36 -5.17 -14.74 10.36
C VAL A 36 -5.12 -13.22 10.52
N THR A 37 -4.46 -12.51 9.59
CA THR A 37 -4.32 -11.04 9.63
C THR A 37 -5.57 -10.29 9.16
N TYR A 38 -6.56 -10.99 8.59
CA TYR A 38 -7.83 -10.42 8.18
C TYR A 38 -8.67 -10.05 9.39
N THR A 39 -8.97 -8.76 9.54
CA THR A 39 -9.65 -8.22 10.72
C THR A 39 -11.16 -7.99 10.55
N ARG A 40 -11.66 -7.88 9.32
CA ARG A 40 -13.09 -7.58 9.10
C ARG A 40 -13.95 -8.85 9.09
N ALA A 41 -15.10 -8.78 9.75
CA ALA A 41 -16.04 -9.90 9.85
C ALA A 41 -16.84 -10.16 8.56
N ASP A 42 -16.90 -9.19 7.64
CA ASP A 42 -17.65 -9.25 6.38
C ASP A 42 -16.86 -9.89 5.23
N GLY A 43 -15.58 -10.17 5.42
CA GLY A 43 -14.71 -10.68 4.35
C GLY A 43 -14.46 -9.67 3.22
N SER A 44 -14.77 -8.38 3.41
CA SER A 44 -14.57 -7.35 2.39
C SER A 44 -13.49 -6.30 2.71
N GLY A 45 -12.87 -5.76 1.67
CA GLY A 45 -12.02 -4.58 1.73
C GLY A 45 -10.70 -4.77 2.46
N TRP A 46 -10.13 -5.97 2.44
CA TRP A 46 -8.84 -6.18 3.06
C TRP A 46 -7.74 -5.54 2.25
N PHE A 47 -7.08 -4.64 2.95
CA PHE A 47 -6.03 -3.81 2.45
C PHE A 47 -4.69 -4.48 2.70
N VAL A 48 -3.87 -4.54 1.66
CA VAL A 48 -2.56 -5.17 1.74
C VAL A 48 -1.47 -4.26 1.20
N GLU A 49 -0.50 -3.99 2.07
CA GLU A 49 0.81 -3.55 1.63
C GLU A 49 1.66 -4.79 1.31
N LEU A 50 2.02 -4.95 0.04
CA LEU A 50 2.74 -6.14 -0.43
C LEU A 50 4.05 -6.37 0.33
N ASP A 51 4.74 -5.29 0.72
CA ASP A 51 6.02 -5.38 1.43
C ASP A 51 5.81 -5.84 2.88
N ALA A 52 4.77 -5.36 3.57
CA ALA A 52 4.40 -5.83 4.90
C ALA A 52 3.97 -7.30 4.90
N LEU A 53 3.18 -7.71 3.90
CA LEU A 53 2.76 -9.10 3.76
C LEU A 53 3.94 -10.03 3.42
N ALA A 54 4.88 -9.57 2.61
CA ALA A 54 6.11 -10.30 2.32
C ALA A 54 6.98 -10.51 3.57
N ALA A 55 7.05 -9.50 4.46
CA ALA A 55 7.77 -9.57 5.72
C ALA A 55 7.10 -10.48 6.76
N ALA A 56 5.77 -10.59 6.74
CA ALA A 56 5.01 -11.46 7.63
C ALA A 56 5.16 -12.96 7.31
N LEU A 57 5.68 -13.32 6.13
CA LEU A 57 5.81 -14.71 5.70
C LEU A 57 7.16 -15.30 6.16
N PRO A 58 7.16 -16.42 6.91
CA PRO A 58 8.41 -17.05 7.34
C PRO A 58 9.23 -17.52 6.14
N GLY A 59 10.49 -17.09 6.09
CA GLY A 59 11.41 -17.33 4.97
C GLY A 59 11.36 -16.27 3.87
N GLY A 60 10.44 -15.30 3.96
CA GLY A 60 10.32 -14.18 3.02
C GLY A 60 9.83 -14.60 1.63
N LEU A 61 8.99 -13.77 1.02
CA LEU A 61 8.60 -13.92 -0.37
C LEU A 61 9.00 -12.65 -1.13
N SER A 62 9.79 -12.81 -2.19
CA SER A 62 10.03 -11.70 -3.12
C SER A 62 8.70 -11.14 -3.62
N ARG A 63 8.59 -9.83 -3.79
CA ARG A 63 7.36 -9.17 -4.27
C ARG A 63 6.75 -9.81 -5.51
N ARG A 64 7.59 -10.24 -6.48
CA ARG A 64 7.12 -10.95 -7.69
C ARG A 64 6.40 -12.27 -7.36
N ARG A 65 7.00 -13.09 -6.51
CA ARG A 65 6.41 -14.37 -6.06
C ARG A 65 5.15 -14.17 -5.21
N LEU A 66 5.10 -13.10 -4.42
CA LEU A 66 3.90 -12.74 -3.66
C LEU A 66 2.74 -12.40 -4.60
N VAL A 67 2.98 -11.57 -5.62
CA VAL A 67 1.97 -11.21 -6.63
C VAL A 67 1.49 -12.44 -7.40
N GLU A 68 2.42 -13.34 -7.76
CA GLU A 68 2.07 -14.62 -8.40
C GLU A 68 1.20 -15.50 -7.50
N ALA A 69 1.53 -15.59 -6.20
CA ALA A 69 0.76 -16.37 -5.25
C ALA A 69 -0.65 -15.77 -4.99
N LEU A 70 -0.77 -14.44 -4.92
CA LEU A 70 -2.06 -13.76 -4.83
C LEU A 70 -2.92 -14.03 -6.08
N ARG A 71 -2.32 -13.97 -7.28
CA ARG A 71 -3.02 -14.29 -8.52
C ARG A 71 -3.46 -15.75 -8.56
N GLY A 72 -2.64 -16.68 -8.09
CA GLY A 72 -3.02 -18.10 -7.99
C GLY A 72 -4.19 -18.35 -7.03
N LEU A 73 -4.29 -17.58 -5.93
CA LEU A 73 -5.43 -17.63 -5.01
C LEU A 73 -6.70 -17.02 -5.63
N GLU A 74 -6.56 -15.95 -6.43
CA GLU A 74 -7.64 -15.33 -7.18
C GLU A 74 -8.18 -16.26 -8.28
N GLU A 75 -7.30 -16.88 -9.08
CA GLU A 75 -7.65 -17.84 -10.13
C GLU A 75 -8.45 -19.04 -9.58
N ARG A 76 -8.19 -19.42 -8.33
CA ARG A 76 -8.89 -20.49 -7.60
C ARG A 76 -10.16 -20.03 -6.88
N GLY A 77 -10.42 -18.71 -6.86
CA GLY A 77 -11.61 -18.12 -6.26
C GLY A 77 -11.56 -17.97 -4.74
N TYR A 78 -10.38 -18.03 -4.12
CA TYR A 78 -10.21 -17.74 -2.69
C TYR A 78 -10.19 -16.22 -2.41
N LEU A 79 -9.75 -15.44 -3.39
CA LEU A 79 -9.64 -13.98 -3.34
C LEU A 79 -10.35 -13.37 -4.55
N VAL A 80 -10.83 -12.14 -4.38
CA VAL A 80 -11.32 -11.28 -5.48
C VAL A 80 -10.69 -9.91 -5.31
N GLU A 81 -9.91 -9.43 -6.28
CA GLU A 81 -9.37 -8.06 -6.25
C GLU A 81 -10.53 -7.08 -6.42
N SER A 82 -10.77 -6.24 -5.42
CA SER A 82 -11.89 -5.30 -5.38
C SER A 82 -11.50 -3.89 -5.80
N ASP A 83 -10.26 -3.48 -5.53
CA ASP A 83 -9.73 -2.19 -5.94
C ASP A 83 -8.19 -2.23 -6.03
N ARG A 84 -7.62 -1.25 -6.72
CA ARG A 84 -6.18 -1.00 -6.82
C ARG A 84 -5.89 0.48 -6.84
N SER A 85 -4.87 0.89 -6.08
CA SER A 85 -4.40 2.28 -6.16
C SER A 85 -3.30 2.36 -7.20
N GLY A 86 -3.36 3.38 -8.04
CA GLY A 86 -2.29 3.69 -8.97
C GLY A 86 -1.00 3.98 -8.19
N GLY A 87 -0.01 3.10 -8.27
CA GLY A 87 1.32 3.36 -7.75
C GLY A 87 2.01 4.45 -8.58
N GLY A 88 2.44 5.53 -7.92
CA GLY A 88 3.22 6.62 -8.51
C GLY A 88 4.69 6.62 -8.04
N ARG A 89 5.50 7.58 -8.48
CA ARG A 89 6.86 7.75 -7.94
C ARG A 89 6.77 8.03 -6.44
N GLY A 90 7.31 7.12 -5.63
CA GLY A 90 7.28 7.21 -4.16
C GLY A 90 5.98 6.75 -3.50
N VAL A 91 5.00 6.25 -4.25
CA VAL A 91 3.75 5.72 -3.69
C VAL A 91 3.69 4.21 -3.93
N THR A 92 3.71 3.43 -2.85
CA THR A 92 3.56 1.98 -2.93
C THR A 92 2.16 1.63 -3.42
N ALA A 93 2.08 0.87 -4.51
CA ALA A 93 0.81 0.39 -5.05
C ALA A 93 0.09 -0.47 -4.01
N LYS A 94 -1.14 -0.07 -3.70
CA LYS A 94 -2.05 -0.76 -2.77
C LYS A 94 -3.04 -1.61 -3.54
N ARG A 95 -3.37 -2.78 -2.99
CA ARG A 95 -4.41 -3.67 -3.52
C ARG A 95 -5.41 -3.99 -2.42
N TRP A 96 -6.67 -4.08 -2.82
CA TRP A 96 -7.76 -4.49 -1.96
C TRP A 96 -8.29 -5.83 -2.44
N PHE A 97 -8.48 -6.75 -1.51
CA PHE A 97 -9.04 -8.06 -1.78
C PHE A 97 -10.24 -8.33 -0.90
N ASN A 98 -11.23 -9.00 -1.46
CA ASN A 98 -12.32 -9.62 -0.72
C ASN A 98 -12.04 -11.12 -0.61
N LEU A 99 -12.27 -11.71 0.56
CA LEU A 99 -12.22 -13.15 0.72
C LEU A 99 -13.48 -13.76 0.12
N ARG A 100 -13.29 -14.85 -0.62
CA ARG A 100 -14.38 -15.63 -1.18
C ARG A 100 -14.14 -17.10 -0.88
N LYS A 101 -15.17 -17.80 -0.41
CA LYS A 101 -15.13 -19.26 -0.31
C LYS A 101 -15.31 -19.79 -1.74
N PRO A 102 -14.35 -20.54 -2.31
CA PRO A 102 -14.59 -21.16 -3.60
C PRO A 102 -15.83 -22.04 -3.49
N PRO A 103 -16.63 -22.17 -4.55
CA PRO A 103 -17.72 -23.12 -4.54
C PRO A 103 -17.11 -24.48 -4.24
N THR A 104 -17.47 -25.08 -3.10
CA THR A 104 -17.09 -26.46 -2.80
C THR A 104 -17.51 -27.26 -4.02
N PRO A 105 -16.60 -27.96 -4.71
CA PRO A 105 -17.01 -28.85 -5.79
C PRO A 105 -18.01 -29.79 -5.12
N ALA A 106 -19.29 -29.66 -5.48
CA ALA A 106 -20.33 -30.53 -4.96
C ALA A 106 -19.83 -31.95 -5.24
N SER A 107 -19.56 -32.70 -4.18
CA SER A 107 -18.90 -34.01 -4.23
C SER A 107 -19.41 -34.79 -5.45
N GLY A 108 -18.56 -34.99 -6.45
CA GLY A 108 -18.79 -35.98 -7.51
C GLY A 108 -18.99 -35.50 -8.94
N VAL A 109 -19.04 -34.21 -9.25
CA VAL A 109 -19.05 -33.78 -10.67
C VAL A 109 -17.68 -33.19 -11.04
N SER A 110 -16.78 -34.08 -11.44
CA SER A 110 -15.54 -33.71 -12.14
C SER A 110 -15.92 -33.05 -13.46
N VAL A 111 -16.13 -31.73 -13.46
CA VAL A 111 -16.25 -30.98 -14.70
C VAL A 111 -14.86 -30.94 -15.31
N ASN A 112 -14.59 -31.90 -16.21
CA ASN A 112 -13.45 -31.84 -17.11
C ASN A 112 -13.52 -30.51 -17.86
N ARG A 113 -12.70 -29.55 -17.46
CA ARG A 113 -12.58 -28.23 -18.07
C ARG A 113 -11.67 -28.28 -19.31
N ASP A 114 -11.79 -29.36 -20.09
CA ASP A 114 -11.09 -29.58 -21.36
C ASP A 114 -12.04 -29.69 -22.56
N LEU A 115 -13.35 -29.44 -22.38
CA LEU A 115 -14.28 -29.39 -23.50
C LEU A 115 -14.76 -27.95 -23.73
N TRP A 116 -13.98 -27.22 -24.52
CA TRP A 116 -14.51 -26.16 -25.37
C TRP A 116 -15.40 -26.84 -26.43
N THR A 117 -16.63 -27.19 -26.07
CA THR A 117 -17.63 -27.65 -27.02
C THR A 117 -18.16 -26.44 -27.76
N THR A 118 -17.66 -26.33 -28.99
CA THR A 118 -18.11 -25.53 -30.11
C THR A 118 -19.62 -25.33 -30.08
N THR A 119 -20.03 -24.08 -29.93
CA THR A 119 -21.38 -23.62 -30.21
C THR A 119 -21.75 -23.96 -31.64
N GLU A 120 -22.96 -24.48 -31.78
CA GLU A 120 -23.58 -25.00 -32.99
C GLU A 120 -23.47 -24.06 -34.18
N THR A 121 -23.16 -24.68 -35.32
CA THR A 121 -23.30 -24.16 -36.67
C THR A 121 -24.76 -23.84 -36.98
N PRO A 122 -25.08 -22.63 -37.46
CA PRO A 122 -26.07 -22.48 -38.51
C PRO A 122 -25.40 -22.18 -39.84
N ASP A 123 -25.90 -22.85 -40.87
CA ASP A 123 -25.38 -22.89 -42.22
C ASP A 123 -25.35 -21.54 -42.95
N ALA A 124 -24.30 -21.41 -43.75
CA ALA A 124 -24.23 -20.81 -45.08
C ALA A 124 -24.55 -19.32 -45.27
N SER A 125 -23.47 -18.59 -45.60
CA SER A 125 -23.31 -17.71 -46.78
C SER A 125 -22.85 -16.31 -46.41
N GLY A 126 -21.57 -16.02 -46.64
CA GLY A 126 -21.03 -14.68 -46.44
C GLY A 126 -19.52 -14.62 -46.62
N THR A 127 -19.09 -14.65 -47.89
CA THR A 127 -17.78 -14.23 -48.37
C THR A 127 -17.28 -12.95 -47.69
N GLY A 128 -16.06 -12.96 -47.16
CA GLY A 128 -15.43 -11.73 -46.66
C GLY A 128 -14.06 -11.96 -46.04
N PHE A 129 -13.04 -11.87 -46.89
CA PHE A 129 -11.62 -11.78 -46.52
C PHE A 129 -11.37 -10.76 -45.40
N GLY A 130 -10.54 -11.13 -44.43
CA GLY A 130 -10.09 -10.22 -43.38
C GLY A 130 -9.00 -10.85 -42.53
N GLU A 131 -7.84 -11.08 -43.13
CA GLU A 131 -6.58 -11.30 -42.40
C GLU A 131 -6.44 -10.21 -41.32
N THR A 132 -6.46 -10.61 -40.05
CA THR A 132 -6.05 -9.74 -38.95
C THR A 132 -4.58 -10.03 -38.68
N PRO A 133 -3.67 -9.09 -39.04
CA PRO A 133 -2.24 -9.32 -38.89
C PRO A 133 -1.86 -9.34 -37.42
N ASP A 134 -0.98 -10.30 -37.12
CA ASP A 134 -0.20 -10.47 -35.93
C ASP A 134 0.36 -9.11 -35.43
N ALA A 135 -0.27 -8.56 -34.39
CA ALA A 135 0.17 -7.34 -33.73
C ALA A 135 1.36 -7.64 -32.80
N SER A 136 2.45 -8.12 -33.39
CA SER A 136 3.79 -8.05 -32.81
C SER A 136 4.26 -6.59 -32.89
N VAL A 137 3.70 -5.75 -32.03
CA VAL A 137 4.18 -4.38 -31.82
C VAL A 137 5.51 -4.47 -31.07
N ARG A 138 6.55 -4.76 -31.84
CA ARG A 138 7.93 -4.42 -31.51
C ARG A 138 7.97 -2.95 -31.16
N ASN A 139 8.27 -2.65 -29.91
CA ASN A 139 8.53 -1.30 -29.42
C ASN A 139 9.81 -0.74 -30.11
N PRO A 140 9.73 0.18 -31.09
CA PRO A 140 10.89 0.63 -31.86
C PRO A 140 11.73 1.67 -31.10
N ARG A 141 11.35 2.05 -29.87
CA ARG A 141 11.98 3.17 -29.15
C ARG A 141 13.05 2.78 -28.12
N ARG A 142 13.48 1.51 -28.08
CA ARG A 142 14.58 1.07 -27.19
C ARG A 142 15.97 1.03 -27.84
N GLN A 143 16.15 1.60 -29.02
CA GLN A 143 17.48 1.90 -29.56
C GLN A 143 17.67 3.40 -29.70
N ARG A 144 17.71 4.11 -28.56
CA ARG A 144 18.42 5.38 -28.52
C ARG A 144 19.89 5.02 -28.26
N PRO A 145 20.80 5.16 -29.24
CA PRO A 145 22.23 5.03 -28.95
C PRO A 145 22.57 6.00 -27.82
N LYS A 146 23.20 5.48 -26.75
CA LYS A 146 23.83 6.32 -25.73
C LYS A 146 24.76 7.29 -26.48
N PRO A 147 24.61 8.61 -26.33
CA PRO A 147 25.64 9.54 -26.77
C PRO A 147 26.96 9.07 -26.15
N LEU A 148 27.94 8.79 -26.99
CA LEU A 148 29.31 8.61 -26.55
C LEU A 148 29.66 9.86 -25.75
N THR A 149 29.82 9.70 -24.44
CA THR A 149 30.45 10.70 -23.60
C THR A 149 31.81 11.00 -24.22
N PRO A 150 32.07 12.23 -24.69
CA PRO A 150 33.42 12.61 -25.06
C PRO A 150 34.29 12.48 -23.81
N ALA A 151 35.46 11.88 -23.99
CA ALA A 151 36.48 11.75 -22.98
C ALA A 151 36.64 13.09 -22.26
N SER A 152 36.32 13.10 -20.96
CA SER A 152 36.58 14.23 -20.09
C SER A 152 38.10 14.38 -20.03
N HIS A 153 38.60 15.33 -20.82
CA HIS A 153 39.96 15.81 -20.70
C HIS A 153 40.14 16.31 -19.27
N LYS A 154 40.96 15.58 -18.53
CA LYS A 154 41.46 15.95 -17.21
C LYS A 154 42.39 17.15 -17.41
N VAL A 155 41.81 18.34 -17.55
CA VAL A 155 42.57 19.60 -17.48
C VAL A 155 42.95 19.78 -16.02
N ALA A 156 44.25 19.77 -15.76
CA ALA A 156 44.81 20.14 -14.47
C ALA A 156 44.32 21.55 -14.13
N PHE A 157 43.53 21.66 -13.06
CA PHE A 157 43.13 22.96 -12.53
C PHE A 157 44.36 23.63 -11.95
N ASP A 158 44.75 24.71 -12.62
CA ASP A 158 45.69 25.70 -12.15
C ASP A 158 45.24 26.22 -10.77
N GLN A 159 46.20 26.31 -9.85
CA GLN A 159 45.98 26.79 -8.49
C GLN A 159 45.82 28.30 -8.54
N HIS A 160 44.58 28.79 -8.67
CA HIS A 160 44.27 30.17 -8.34
C HIS A 160 44.04 30.29 -6.84
N GLU A 161 45.03 30.92 -6.20
CA GLU A 161 45.00 31.44 -4.84
C GLU A 161 43.67 32.16 -4.57
N ARG A 162 42.90 31.61 -3.62
CA ARG A 162 41.72 32.29 -3.08
C ARG A 162 42.19 33.41 -2.14
N PRO A 163 41.72 34.65 -2.31
CA PRO A 163 41.90 35.68 -1.29
C PRO A 163 41.14 35.28 0.00
N PRO A 164 41.64 35.68 1.19
CA PRO A 164 41.07 35.27 2.47
C PRO A 164 39.62 35.75 2.59
N THR A 165 38.70 34.80 2.67
CA THR A 165 37.29 35.05 2.96
C THR A 165 37.18 35.49 4.41
N GLY A 166 36.79 36.74 4.61
CA GLY A 166 36.49 37.30 5.92
C GLY A 166 35.38 36.52 6.61
N THR A 167 35.67 36.08 7.83
CA THR A 167 34.75 35.44 8.74
C THR A 167 33.78 36.49 9.27
N SER A 168 32.69 36.74 8.54
CA SER A 168 31.57 37.52 9.08
C SER A 168 30.74 36.62 9.98
N THR A 169 31.09 36.62 11.26
CA THR A 169 30.31 36.08 12.38
C THR A 169 29.03 36.91 12.54
N GLY A 170 28.07 36.69 11.65
CA GLY A 170 26.71 37.17 11.81
C GLY A 170 25.97 36.25 12.79
N THR A 171 26.01 36.60 14.08
CA THR A 171 25.08 36.08 15.09
C THR A 171 23.66 36.46 14.66
N SER A 172 23.00 35.57 13.93
CA SER A 172 21.56 35.68 13.65
C SER A 172 20.84 35.41 14.96
N SER A 173 20.31 36.48 15.55
CA SER A 173 19.56 36.49 16.80
C SER A 173 18.53 35.36 16.85
N GLY A 174 18.54 34.63 17.97
CA GLY A 174 17.64 33.52 18.27
C GLY A 174 16.18 33.94 18.25
N GLY A 175 15.57 33.87 17.07
CA GLY A 175 14.13 33.72 16.96
C GLY A 175 13.76 32.39 17.60
N ALA A 176 12.99 32.42 18.68
CA ALA A 176 12.38 31.23 19.24
C ALA A 176 11.77 30.41 18.08
N PRO A 177 12.03 29.09 18.01
CA PRO A 177 11.45 28.26 16.95
C PRO A 177 9.94 28.48 17.02
N SER A 178 9.37 29.12 15.99
CA SER A 178 7.94 29.34 15.92
C SER A 178 7.30 27.96 15.86
N THR A 179 6.83 27.46 17.01
CA THR A 179 6.31 26.11 17.25
C THR A 179 4.97 25.86 16.57
N SER A 180 4.46 26.83 15.82
CA SER A 180 3.20 26.76 15.11
C SER A 180 3.40 26.07 13.77
N ASP A 181 3.43 24.72 13.74
CA ASP A 181 3.22 23.96 12.49
C ASP A 181 1.73 24.03 12.08
N ALA A 182 1.27 25.26 11.87
CA ALA A 182 -0.10 25.58 11.51
C ALA A 182 -0.42 24.99 10.13
N GLU A 183 -1.66 24.53 9.98
CA GLU A 183 -2.16 23.99 8.72
C GLU A 183 -2.11 25.07 7.62
N PRO A 184 -1.35 24.87 6.53
CA PRO A 184 -1.34 25.83 5.43
C PRO A 184 -2.65 25.73 4.65
N ALA A 185 -3.21 26.85 4.20
CA ALA A 185 -4.44 26.82 3.41
C ALA A 185 -4.24 26.03 2.09
N PRO A 186 -5.20 25.16 1.69
CA PRO A 186 -5.07 24.31 0.50
C PRO A 186 -5.12 25.09 -0.82
N PHE A 187 -5.59 26.34 -0.79
CA PHE A 187 -5.69 27.22 -1.95
C PHE A 187 -5.04 28.57 -1.69
N CYS A 188 -4.70 29.27 -2.77
CA CYS A 188 -4.12 30.61 -2.66
C CYS A 188 -5.18 31.64 -2.22
N PRO A 189 -4.79 32.78 -1.61
CA PRO A 189 -5.72 33.79 -1.10
C PRO A 189 -6.67 34.40 -2.16
N ARG A 190 -6.32 34.30 -3.45
CA ARG A 190 -7.18 34.74 -4.56
C ARG A 190 -8.35 33.80 -4.84
N HIS A 191 -8.24 32.53 -4.43
CA HIS A 191 -9.22 31.50 -4.66
C HIS A 191 -9.46 30.73 -3.35
N PRO A 192 -10.05 31.37 -2.31
CA PRO A 192 -10.21 30.72 -1.00
C PRO A 192 -11.08 29.46 -1.05
N ALA A 193 -12.02 29.38 -2.01
CA ALA A 193 -12.86 28.21 -2.26
C ALA A 193 -12.29 27.25 -3.34
N GLY A 194 -11.07 27.50 -3.82
CA GLY A 194 -10.51 26.83 -4.99
C GLY A 194 -10.95 27.45 -6.31
N THR A 195 -10.42 26.92 -7.42
CA THR A 195 -10.77 27.32 -8.79
C THR A 195 -10.69 26.10 -9.70
N GLN A 196 -11.52 26.08 -10.75
CA GLN A 196 -11.46 25.07 -11.82
C GLN A 196 -10.38 25.40 -12.86
N GLU A 197 -9.96 26.67 -12.93
CA GLU A 197 -8.89 27.09 -13.82
C GLU A 197 -7.52 26.64 -13.29
N ASN A 198 -6.59 26.38 -14.20
CA ASN A 198 -5.24 25.99 -13.81
C ASN A 198 -4.47 27.19 -13.24
N CYS A 199 -4.53 27.35 -11.91
CA CYS A 199 -3.79 28.38 -11.18
C CYS A 199 -2.51 27.78 -10.55
N PRO A 200 -1.30 28.15 -11.02
CA PRO A 200 -0.04 27.63 -10.49
C PRO A 200 0.11 27.81 -8.97
N ARG A 201 -0.32 28.96 -8.43
CA ARG A 201 -0.29 29.24 -7.00
C ARG A 201 -1.18 28.30 -6.19
N CYS A 202 -2.36 27.95 -6.69
CA CYS A 202 -3.20 26.94 -6.04
C CYS A 202 -2.51 25.57 -6.04
N GLY A 203 -1.74 25.24 -7.08
CA GLY A 203 -0.92 24.02 -7.14
C GLY A 203 0.18 23.99 -6.08
N ASP A 204 0.86 25.12 -5.84
CA ASP A 204 1.88 25.23 -4.78
C ASP A 204 1.26 25.09 -3.37
N HIS A 205 0.14 25.76 -3.12
CA HIS A 205 -0.59 25.66 -1.86
C HIS A 205 -1.08 24.24 -1.58
N ARG A 206 -1.62 23.55 -2.60
CA ARG A 206 -2.02 22.14 -2.47
C ARG A 206 -0.84 21.24 -2.12
N ARG A 207 0.29 21.39 -2.80
CA ARG A 207 1.52 20.64 -2.47
C ARG A 207 2.00 20.91 -1.04
N ALA A 208 1.91 22.16 -0.57
CA ALA A 208 2.27 22.51 0.79
C ALA A 208 1.32 21.89 1.83
N HIS A 209 0.02 21.89 1.56
CA HIS A 209 -1.00 21.23 2.38
C HIS A 209 -0.82 19.70 2.42
N ASP A 210 -0.65 19.05 1.27
CA ASP A 210 -0.35 17.62 1.18
C ASP A 210 0.91 17.24 1.98
N ALA A 211 1.96 18.06 1.89
CA ALA A 211 3.20 17.86 2.64
C ALA A 211 3.00 18.05 4.15
N TRP A 212 2.17 19.01 4.56
CA TRP A 212 1.80 19.19 5.96
C TRP A 212 0.97 18.00 6.48
N GLU A 213 -0.02 17.51 5.72
CA GLU A 213 -0.80 16.33 6.10
C GLU A 213 0.07 15.07 6.23
N ALA A 214 1.06 14.91 5.36
CA ALA A 214 2.04 13.83 5.45
C ALA A 214 2.86 13.92 6.75
N ARG A 215 3.35 15.12 7.11
CA ARG A 215 4.06 15.35 8.38
C ARG A 215 3.16 15.11 9.59
N ARG A 216 1.91 15.56 9.55
CA ARG A 216 0.92 15.35 10.62
C ARG A 216 0.65 13.87 10.85
N ARG A 217 0.48 13.09 9.77
CA ARG A 217 0.33 11.63 9.85
C ARG A 217 1.57 10.95 10.41
N SER A 218 2.77 11.35 9.96
CA SER A 218 4.02 10.84 10.51
C SER A 218 4.09 11.05 12.03
N ARG A 219 3.89 12.30 12.49
CA ARG A 219 3.89 12.61 13.93
C ARG A 219 2.85 11.84 14.72
N SER A 220 1.66 11.60 14.16
CA SER A 220 0.63 10.79 14.82
C SER A 220 1.06 9.32 14.95
N CYS A 221 1.70 8.75 13.93
CA CYS A 221 2.28 7.41 13.99
C CYS A 221 3.44 7.36 15.00
N ASP A 222 4.36 8.33 14.96
CA ASP A 222 5.51 8.42 15.86
C ASP A 222 5.05 8.57 17.31
N ALA A 223 4.02 9.38 17.58
CA ALA A 223 3.43 9.52 18.91
C ALA A 223 2.75 8.23 19.40
N LYS A 224 2.03 7.51 18.52
CA LYS A 224 1.45 6.20 18.85
C LYS A 224 2.53 5.16 19.12
N GLN A 225 3.62 5.17 18.35
CA GLN A 225 4.73 4.25 18.55
C GLN A 225 5.47 4.55 19.85
N ALA A 226 5.83 5.81 20.10
CA ALA A 226 6.41 6.24 21.36
C ALA A 226 5.53 5.87 22.57
N ARG A 227 4.20 5.89 22.40
CA ARG A 227 3.27 5.40 23.43
C ARG A 227 3.38 3.91 23.69
N ARG A 228 3.47 3.09 22.64
CA ARG A 228 3.64 1.65 22.81
C ARG A 228 4.99 1.34 23.44
N ASP A 229 6.06 1.98 22.98
CA ASP A 229 7.41 1.78 23.52
C ASP A 229 7.46 2.16 25.02
N ALA A 230 6.76 3.22 25.43
CA ALA A 230 6.66 3.62 26.83
C ALA A 230 5.87 2.62 27.70
N ILE A 231 4.84 1.97 27.13
CA ILE A 231 4.07 0.92 27.81
C ILE A 231 4.94 -0.34 27.95
N GLU A 232 5.60 -0.76 26.87
CA GLU A 232 6.47 -1.94 26.84
C GLU A 232 7.66 -1.82 27.79
N GLN A 233 8.20 -0.61 27.98
CA GLN A 233 9.30 -0.35 28.92
C GLN A 233 8.86 -0.26 30.39
N CYS A 234 7.57 -0.22 30.68
CA CYS A 234 7.10 -0.10 32.04
C CYS A 234 6.85 -1.48 32.66
N PRO A 235 7.56 -1.84 33.75
CA PRO A 235 7.44 -3.16 34.35
C PRO A 235 6.09 -3.42 35.01
N ASP A 236 5.33 -2.37 35.31
CA ASP A 236 4.07 -2.45 36.06
C ASP A 236 2.83 -2.43 35.16
N CYS A 237 2.95 -2.00 33.89
CA CYS A 237 1.80 -1.97 33.00
C CYS A 237 1.73 -3.25 32.14
N ASP A 238 0.50 -3.67 31.80
CA ASP A 238 0.25 -4.71 30.82
C ASP A 238 0.44 -4.22 29.37
N GLU A 239 0.15 -5.08 28.38
CA GLU A 239 0.24 -4.76 26.95
C GLU A 239 -0.67 -3.60 26.50
N PHE A 240 -1.66 -3.22 27.32
CA PHE A 240 -2.59 -2.13 27.06
C PHE A 240 -2.24 -0.84 27.82
N GLY A 241 -1.20 -0.85 28.67
CA GLY A 241 -0.82 0.27 29.51
C GLY A 241 -1.70 0.41 30.75
N GLN A 242 -2.21 -0.71 31.27
CA GLN A 242 -3.03 -0.79 32.48
C GLN A 242 -2.24 -1.46 33.62
N VAL A 243 -2.44 -0.99 34.85
CA VAL A 243 -1.84 -1.55 36.06
C VAL A 243 -2.93 -2.21 36.89
N ASP A 244 -2.71 -3.45 37.31
CA ASP A 244 -3.59 -4.16 38.22
C ASP A 244 -3.38 -3.66 39.66
N CYS A 245 -4.41 -3.05 40.23
CA CYS A 245 -4.45 -2.56 41.61
C CYS A 245 -5.25 -3.51 42.53
N GLY A 246 -5.34 -4.80 42.18
CA GLY A 246 -6.00 -5.87 42.94
C GLY A 246 -7.50 -5.98 42.65
N ASN A 247 -8.28 -4.96 43.03
CA ASN A 247 -9.73 -4.92 42.79
C ASN A 247 -10.14 -3.89 41.72
N ALA A 248 -9.17 -3.21 41.13
CA ALA A 248 -9.39 -2.17 40.14
C ALA A 248 -8.26 -2.17 39.11
N VAL A 249 -8.60 -1.78 37.88
CA VAL A 249 -7.64 -1.58 36.79
C VAL A 249 -7.47 -0.06 36.61
N ALA A 250 -6.23 0.41 36.64
CA ALA A 250 -5.92 1.83 36.45
C ALA A 250 -5.05 2.03 35.22
N ASN A 251 -5.27 3.11 34.47
CA ASN A 251 -4.36 3.47 33.37
C ASN A 251 -3.04 4.01 33.94
N CYS A 252 -1.94 3.41 33.50
CA CYS A 252 -0.58 3.77 33.85
C CYS A 252 -0.29 5.23 33.42
N ARG A 253 0.20 6.08 34.34
CA ARG A 253 0.55 7.48 34.03
C ARG A 253 1.99 7.58 33.56
N HIS A 254 2.23 7.40 32.27
CA HIS A 254 3.55 7.64 31.71
C HIS A 254 3.77 9.15 31.49
N PRO A 255 4.90 9.73 31.94
CA PRO A 255 5.14 11.18 31.91
C PRO A 255 5.20 11.80 30.50
N ASN A 256 5.30 10.96 29.44
CA ASN A 256 5.29 11.39 28.04
C ASN A 256 3.98 11.09 27.29
N LEU A 257 2.94 10.63 27.97
CA LEU A 257 1.62 10.45 27.39
C LEU A 257 0.74 11.60 27.83
N ALA A 258 0.82 12.72 27.12
CA ALA A 258 -0.22 13.73 27.21
C ALA A 258 -1.56 13.04 26.98
N ARG A 259 -2.41 13.04 28.00
CA ARG A 259 -3.76 12.53 27.92
C ARG A 259 -4.46 13.41 26.88
N GLU A 260 -4.86 12.84 25.75
CA GLU A 260 -5.86 13.50 24.90
C GLU A 260 -7.12 13.60 25.78
N GLU A 261 -7.30 14.75 26.43
CA GLU A 261 -8.50 15.05 27.19
C GLU A 261 -9.65 14.98 26.21
N SER A 262 -10.43 13.91 26.31
CA SER A 262 -11.65 13.74 25.56
C SER A 262 -12.62 14.83 26.01
N ALA A 263 -12.67 15.92 25.25
CA ALA A 263 -13.70 16.95 25.32
C ALA A 263 -14.95 16.51 24.56
#